data_AF-A0AAD5EHZ4-F1
#
_entry.id   AF-A0AAD5EHZ4-F1
#
_cell.length_a   1.000
_cell.length_b   1.000
_cell.length_c   1.000
_cell.angle_alpha   90.00
_cell.angle_beta   90.00
_cell.angle_gamma   90.00
#
_symmetry.space_group_name_H-M   'P 1'
#
loop_
_entity.id
_entity.type
_entity.pdbx_description
1 polymer ?
#
loop_
_entity_poly.entity_id
_entity_poly.type
_entity_poly.pdbx_seq_one_letter_code
_entity_poly.pdbx_strand_id
1 'polypeptide(L)'
;MDMLTSISVNDDAMKRWILYLEIQAQQQYEEQFRHLKALFSSCSPSLADFTCAICLSIYHDPTKLPSCSHNFCRSCLDQCPPLRKTWAPDQPRACPLCRTPFLLSQCCDDTEVAKALKAFFPKQLKKKQKEYSKERVRERWQRFLRGTVYTSSGDTLYTITGSVIIAWHENPESVDSDQRARAEIMSFVAWPF
;
A
#
# COMPACT_ATOMS: atom_id res chain seq x y z
N MET A 1 59.39 20.69 -61.04
CA MET A 1 58.20 21.00 -60.23
C MET A 1 57.33 19.77 -60.30
N ASP A 2 57.33 18.94 -59.27
CA ASP A 2 56.15 18.22 -58.85
C ASP A 2 56.35 17.81 -57.39
N MET A 3 55.55 18.45 -56.55
CA MET A 3 55.57 18.44 -55.10
C MET A 3 54.43 17.52 -54.68
N LEU A 4 54.67 16.22 -54.63
CA LEU A 4 53.72 15.26 -54.07
C LEU A 4 54.43 14.43 -53.01
N THR A 5 54.54 15.03 -51.82
CA THR A 5 54.84 14.32 -50.58
C THR A 5 53.73 13.31 -50.32
N SER A 6 54.03 12.03 -50.51
CA SER A 6 53.17 10.93 -50.09
C SER A 6 53.10 10.92 -48.56
N ILE A 7 52.12 11.61 -47.99
CA ILE A 7 51.77 11.47 -46.58
C ILE A 7 51.11 10.09 -46.47
N SER A 8 51.88 9.05 -46.15
CA SER A 8 51.29 7.80 -45.70
C SER A 8 50.64 8.09 -44.35
N VAL A 9 49.33 8.30 -44.34
CA VAL A 9 48.56 8.38 -43.10
C VAL A 9 48.82 7.07 -42.37
N ASN A 10 49.61 7.15 -41.30
CA ASN A 10 50.07 5.96 -40.59
C ASN A 10 48.83 5.26 -40.03
N ASP A 11 48.61 4.01 -40.40
CA ASP A 11 47.38 3.25 -40.11
C ASP A 11 47.05 3.25 -38.59
N ASP A 12 48.09 3.32 -37.75
CA ASP A 12 47.98 3.47 -36.30
C ASP A 12 47.44 4.83 -35.83
N ALA A 13 47.77 5.92 -36.54
CA ALA A 13 47.20 7.23 -36.25
C ALA A 13 45.71 7.23 -36.55
N MET A 14 45.30 6.65 -37.69
CA MET A 14 43.89 6.56 -38.07
C MET A 14 43.09 5.70 -37.08
N LYS A 15 43.62 4.55 -36.65
CA LYS A 15 43.00 3.70 -35.61
C LYS A 15 42.84 4.42 -34.28
N ARG A 16 43.84 5.21 -33.85
CA ARG A 16 43.74 6.03 -32.62
C ARG A 16 42.68 7.12 -32.73
N TRP A 17 42.54 7.76 -33.90
CA TRP A 17 41.48 8.74 -34.14
C TRP A 17 40.09 8.11 -34.13
N ILE A 18 39.91 6.94 -34.72
CA ILE A 18 38.63 6.20 -34.68
C ILE A 18 38.27 5.86 -33.23
N LEU A 19 39.20 5.26 -32.47
CA LEU A 19 38.99 4.93 -31.06
C LEU A 19 38.67 6.18 -30.22
N TYR A 20 39.35 7.31 -30.49
CA TYR A 20 39.08 8.58 -29.81
C TYR A 20 37.65 9.07 -30.08
N LEU A 21 37.19 9.01 -31.33
CA LEU A 21 35.83 9.41 -31.70
C LEU A 21 34.77 8.50 -31.06
N GLU A 22 35.04 7.19 -31.00
CA GLU A 22 34.18 6.23 -30.32
C GLU A 22 34.09 6.51 -28.81
N ILE A 23 35.22 6.76 -28.15
CA ILE A 23 35.25 7.12 -26.72
C ILE A 23 34.49 8.42 -26.47
N GLN A 24 34.68 9.44 -27.31
CA GLN A 24 33.96 10.71 -27.20
C GLN A 24 32.45 10.52 -27.38
N ALA A 25 32.02 9.77 -28.40
CA ALA A 25 30.60 9.48 -28.62
C ALA A 25 29.97 8.72 -27.44
N GLN A 26 30.70 7.78 -26.85
CA GLN A 26 30.23 7.03 -25.68
C GLN A 26 30.14 7.92 -24.43
N GLN A 27 31.14 8.77 -24.18
CA GLN A 27 31.11 9.75 -23.10
C GLN A 27 29.92 10.70 -23.22
N GLN A 28 29.67 11.22 -24.43
CA GLN A 28 28.53 12.09 -24.70
C GLN A 28 27.18 11.40 -24.43
N TYR A 29 27.03 10.14 -24.86
CA TYR A 29 25.81 9.37 -24.58
C TYR A 29 25.60 9.14 -23.08
N GLU A 30 26.65 8.77 -22.35
CA GLU A 30 26.55 8.56 -20.90
C GLU A 30 26.19 9.84 -20.15
N GLU A 31 26.73 10.98 -20.54
CA GLU A 31 26.36 12.29 -19.98
C GLU A 31 24.89 12.63 -20.26
N GLN A 32 24.44 12.44 -21.50
CA GLN A 32 23.04 12.64 -21.88
C GLN A 32 22.12 11.72 -21.08
N PHE A 33 22.46 10.44 -20.95
CA PHE A 33 21.69 9.48 -20.19
C PHE A 33 21.65 9.83 -18.69
N ARG A 34 22.78 10.27 -18.12
CA ARG A 34 22.86 10.75 -16.73
C ARG A 34 21.92 11.94 -16.52
N HIS A 35 21.91 12.89 -17.44
CA HIS A 35 21.04 14.06 -17.36
C HIS A 35 19.56 13.66 -17.45
N LEU A 36 19.18 12.81 -18.42
CA LEU A 36 17.81 12.29 -18.54
C LEU A 36 17.38 11.51 -17.28
N LYS A 37 18.27 10.68 -16.72
CA LYS A 37 18.00 9.93 -15.49
C LYS A 37 17.78 10.86 -14.30
N ALA A 38 18.55 11.95 -14.18
CA ALA A 38 18.37 12.94 -13.13
C ALA A 38 17.00 13.63 -13.24
N LEU A 39 16.61 14.07 -14.45
CA LEU A 39 15.31 14.68 -14.72
C LEU A 39 14.14 13.73 -14.40
N PHE A 40 14.25 12.46 -14.81
CA PHE A 40 13.23 11.46 -14.51
C PHE A 40 13.13 11.19 -13.00
N SER A 41 14.26 11.15 -12.30
CA SER A 41 14.28 10.95 -10.85
C SER A 41 13.63 12.10 -10.09
N SER A 42 13.83 13.35 -10.54
CA SER A 42 13.20 14.52 -9.91
C SER A 42 11.69 14.63 -10.15
N CYS A 43 11.18 14.05 -11.24
CA CYS A 43 9.76 14.09 -11.59
C CYS A 43 9.02 12.77 -11.26
N SER A 44 9.74 11.74 -10.80
CA SER A 44 9.12 10.48 -10.40
C SER A 44 8.33 10.71 -9.12
N PRO A 45 7.03 10.37 -9.09
CA PRO A 45 6.25 10.57 -7.89
C PRO A 45 6.80 9.68 -6.78
N SER A 46 6.87 10.22 -5.58
CA SER A 46 7.33 9.48 -4.41
C SER A 46 6.18 8.67 -3.81
N LEU A 47 6.50 7.68 -2.98
CA LEU A 47 5.46 6.93 -2.27
C LEU A 47 4.65 7.85 -1.33
N ALA A 48 5.29 8.89 -0.78
CA ALA A 48 4.68 9.82 0.17
C ALA A 48 3.50 10.58 -0.45
N ASP A 49 3.58 10.91 -1.74
CA ASP A 49 2.53 11.60 -2.51
C ASP A 49 1.23 10.78 -2.58
N PHE A 50 1.33 9.46 -2.35
CA PHE A 50 0.22 8.52 -2.38
C PHE A 50 -0.17 7.96 -1.01
N THR A 51 0.16 8.67 0.06
CA THR A 51 -0.17 8.25 1.44
C THR A 51 -1.40 8.98 1.98
N CYS A 52 -2.27 8.22 2.66
CA CYS A 52 -3.41 8.75 3.38
C CYS A 52 -2.97 9.40 4.70
N ALA A 53 -3.34 10.66 4.91
CA ALA A 53 -2.99 11.39 6.14
C ALA A 53 -3.70 10.88 7.41
N ILE A 54 -4.70 9.99 7.29
CA ILE A 54 -5.39 9.39 8.44
C ILE A 54 -4.68 8.12 8.90
N CYS A 55 -4.47 7.15 8.01
CA CYS A 55 -3.86 5.87 8.36
C CYS A 55 -2.35 5.80 8.09
N LEU A 56 -1.74 6.90 7.61
CA LEU A 56 -0.31 7.06 7.35
C LEU A 56 0.28 5.95 6.46
N SER A 57 -0.52 5.46 5.53
CA SER A 57 -0.21 4.36 4.65
C SER A 57 -0.67 4.69 3.23
N ILE A 58 -0.16 3.96 2.23
CA ILE A 58 -0.63 4.08 0.85
C ILE A 58 -2.15 3.98 0.76
N TYR A 59 -2.77 4.79 -0.11
CA TYR A 59 -4.23 4.78 -0.25
C TYR A 59 -4.77 3.39 -0.60
N HIS A 60 -5.88 3.03 0.04
CA HIS A 60 -6.72 1.89 -0.29
C HIS A 60 -8.12 2.43 -0.61
N ASP A 61 -8.56 2.26 -1.84
CA ASP A 61 -9.76 2.90 -2.40
C ASP A 61 -9.73 4.42 -2.15
N PRO A 62 -8.84 5.17 -2.85
CA PRO A 62 -8.71 6.61 -2.67
C PRO A 62 -10.03 7.31 -3.02
N THR A 63 -10.50 8.15 -2.11
CA THR A 63 -11.72 8.93 -2.23
C THR A 63 -11.37 10.41 -2.12
N LYS A 64 -11.85 11.21 -3.07
CA LYS A 64 -11.64 12.65 -3.16
C LYS A 64 -12.78 13.40 -2.50
N LEU A 65 -12.43 14.42 -1.70
CA LEU A 65 -13.40 15.37 -1.17
C LEU A 65 -13.70 16.45 -2.23
N PRO A 66 -14.95 16.62 -2.68
CA PRO A 66 -15.27 17.58 -3.73
C PRO A 66 -15.01 19.03 -3.33
N SER A 67 -15.16 19.37 -2.05
CA SER A 67 -15.04 20.74 -1.55
C SER A 67 -13.60 21.25 -1.39
N CYS A 68 -12.60 20.36 -1.37
CA CYS A 68 -11.20 20.75 -1.14
C CYS A 68 -10.15 19.88 -1.86
N SER A 69 -10.58 18.96 -2.72
CA SER A 69 -9.76 18.05 -3.54
C SER A 69 -8.73 17.16 -2.82
N HIS A 70 -8.69 17.16 -1.49
CA HIS A 70 -7.87 16.21 -0.72
C HIS A 70 -8.38 14.77 -0.84
N ASN A 71 -7.45 13.82 -0.81
CA ASN A 71 -7.71 12.39 -0.95
C ASN A 71 -7.46 11.65 0.37
N PHE A 72 -8.27 10.63 0.64
CA PHE A 72 -8.15 9.73 1.79
C PHE A 72 -8.61 8.32 1.40
N CYS A 73 -8.33 7.30 2.21
CA CYS A 73 -8.97 5.98 2.01
C CYS A 73 -10.46 6.08 2.34
N ARG A 74 -11.32 5.39 1.57
CA ARG A 74 -12.77 5.33 1.84
C ARG A 74 -13.09 4.96 3.28
N SER A 75 -12.49 3.87 3.77
CA SER A 75 -12.68 3.38 5.15
C SER A 75 -12.23 4.38 6.22
N CYS A 76 -11.23 5.21 5.93
CA CYS A 76 -10.77 6.24 6.86
C CYS A 76 -11.77 7.40 6.93
N LEU A 77 -12.37 7.79 5.80
CA LEU A 77 -13.43 8.79 5.79
C LEU A 77 -14.68 8.31 6.49
N ASP A 78 -15.06 7.04 6.34
CA ASP A 78 -16.23 6.46 7.00
C ASP A 78 -16.11 6.51 8.54
N GLN A 79 -14.89 6.43 9.07
CA GLN A 79 -14.59 6.51 10.51
C GLN A 79 -14.45 7.95 11.04
N CYS A 80 -14.39 8.97 10.18
CA CYS A 80 -14.29 10.35 10.62
C CYS A 80 -15.56 10.78 11.39
N PRO A 81 -15.45 11.39 12.58
CA PRO A 81 -16.62 11.82 13.32
C PRO A 81 -17.35 12.98 12.62
N PRO A 82 -18.68 13.07 12.73
CA PRO A 82 -19.44 14.22 12.26
C PRO A 82 -19.15 15.46 13.10
N LEU A 83 -19.29 16.64 12.50
CA LEU A 83 -19.11 17.93 13.18
C LEU A 83 -20.14 18.19 14.28
N ARG A 84 -21.31 17.55 14.17
CA ARG A 84 -22.40 17.66 15.14
C ARG A 84 -22.97 16.28 15.42
N LYS A 85 -23.24 15.98 16.69
CA LYS A 85 -23.89 14.74 17.12
C LYS A 85 -25.42 14.88 17.02
N THR A 86 -25.95 14.99 15.82
CA THR A 86 -27.41 14.96 15.59
C THR A 86 -27.85 13.57 15.12
N TRP A 87 -29.14 13.32 14.94
CA TRP A 87 -29.67 12.06 14.39
C TRP A 87 -29.96 12.20 12.88
N ALA A 88 -29.03 12.81 12.14
CA ALA A 88 -29.17 13.03 10.70
C ALA A 88 -28.32 12.00 9.92
N PRO A 89 -28.84 11.43 8.82
CA PRO A 89 -28.16 10.34 8.10
C PRO A 89 -26.88 10.77 7.37
N ASP A 90 -26.81 12.01 6.86
CA ASP A 90 -25.62 12.53 6.16
C ASP A 90 -25.17 13.83 6.82
N GLN A 91 -24.31 13.68 7.83
CA GLN A 91 -23.81 14.79 8.61
C GLN A 91 -22.52 15.36 8.02
N PRO A 92 -22.36 16.69 8.07
CA PRO A 92 -21.12 17.31 7.62
C PRO A 92 -19.97 16.88 8.54
N ARG A 93 -18.85 16.53 7.91
CA ARG A 93 -17.55 16.21 8.53
C ARG A 93 -16.56 17.29 8.13
N ALA A 94 -15.44 17.41 8.86
CA ALA A 94 -14.36 18.32 8.47
C ALA A 94 -13.20 17.54 7.84
N CYS A 95 -12.65 18.07 6.74
CA CYS A 95 -11.44 17.53 6.13
C CYS A 95 -10.30 17.47 7.16
N PRO A 96 -9.63 16.31 7.35
CA PRO A 96 -8.50 16.21 8.30
C PRO A 96 -7.31 17.13 7.98
N LEU A 97 -7.14 17.53 6.71
CA LEU A 97 -6.02 18.37 6.27
C LEU A 97 -6.33 19.87 6.35
N CYS A 98 -7.47 20.30 5.81
CA CYS A 98 -7.78 21.73 5.66
C CYS A 98 -9.04 22.18 6.41
N ARG A 99 -9.70 21.27 7.13
CA ARG A 99 -10.93 21.51 7.92
C ARG A 99 -12.16 21.96 7.13
N THR A 100 -12.08 22.05 5.80
CA THR A 100 -13.23 22.34 4.94
C THR A 100 -14.35 21.33 5.20
N PRO A 101 -15.60 21.78 5.44
CA PRO A 101 -16.73 20.89 5.67
C PRO A 101 -17.07 20.13 4.38
N PHE A 102 -17.44 18.86 4.52
CA PHE A 102 -17.86 18.00 3.42
C PHE A 102 -18.95 17.02 3.87
N LEU A 103 -19.72 16.52 2.91
CA LEU A 103 -20.68 15.43 3.12
C LEU A 103 -20.11 14.12 2.57
N LEU A 104 -20.24 13.04 3.33
CA LEU A 104 -19.67 11.74 2.96
C LEU A 104 -20.38 11.15 1.72
N SER A 105 -21.67 11.46 1.56
CA SER A 105 -22.46 11.10 0.38
C SER A 105 -21.97 11.73 -0.92
N GLN A 106 -21.31 12.88 -0.85
CA GLN A 106 -20.81 13.65 -2.01
C GLN A 106 -19.39 13.26 -2.40
N CYS A 107 -18.70 12.47 -1.58
CA CYS A 107 -17.34 12.04 -1.85
C CYS A 107 -17.32 10.98 -2.95
N CYS A 108 -16.38 11.09 -3.88
CA CYS A 108 -16.25 10.20 -5.03
C CYS A 108 -14.90 9.49 -5.05
N ASP A 109 -14.86 8.29 -5.64
CA ASP A 109 -13.62 7.54 -5.79
C ASP A 109 -12.69 8.21 -6.81
N ASP A 110 -11.42 8.38 -6.45
CA ASP A 110 -10.41 8.96 -7.33
C ASP A 110 -9.77 7.85 -8.18
N THR A 111 -10.37 7.60 -9.34
CA THR A 111 -9.91 6.58 -10.28
C THR A 111 -8.51 6.84 -10.81
N GLU A 112 -8.11 8.11 -10.92
CA GLU A 112 -6.81 8.48 -11.47
C GLU A 112 -5.69 8.21 -10.47
N VAL A 113 -5.90 8.56 -9.19
CA VAL A 113 -4.99 8.17 -8.10
C VAL A 113 -4.92 6.64 -7.99
N ALA A 114 -6.06 5.94 -8.10
CA ALA A 114 -6.08 4.48 -8.05
C ALA A 114 -5.31 3.82 -9.21
N LYS A 115 -5.40 4.37 -10.43
CA LYS A 115 -4.62 3.90 -11.59
C LYS A 115 -3.14 4.19 -11.40
N ALA A 116 -2.78 5.40 -10.98
CA ALA A 116 -1.40 5.79 -10.71
C ALA A 116 -0.75 4.89 -9.65
N LEU A 117 -1.46 4.58 -8.57
CA LEU A 117 -1.03 3.65 -7.54
C LEU A 117 -0.71 2.25 -8.09
N LYS A 118 -1.57 1.73 -8.96
CA LYS A 118 -1.36 0.42 -9.61
C LYS A 118 -0.15 0.44 -10.54
N ALA A 119 0.11 1.57 -11.21
CA ALA A 119 1.22 1.72 -12.14
C ALA A 119 2.57 1.90 -11.41
N PHE A 120 2.67 2.85 -10.48
CA PHE A 120 3.92 3.21 -9.83
C PHE A 120 4.24 2.34 -8.61
N PHE A 121 3.24 1.92 -7.83
CA PHE A 121 3.43 1.25 -6.53
C PHE A 121 2.61 -0.05 -6.35
N PRO A 122 2.63 -1.00 -7.30
CA PRO A 122 1.79 -2.19 -7.25
C PRO A 122 2.10 -3.12 -6.06
N LYS A 123 3.36 -3.22 -5.64
CA LYS A 123 3.77 -4.10 -4.53
C LYS A 123 3.21 -3.60 -3.19
N GLN A 124 3.31 -2.29 -2.97
CA GLN A 124 2.85 -1.60 -1.78
C GLN A 124 1.31 -1.66 -1.70
N LEU A 125 0.62 -1.42 -2.82
CA LEU A 125 -0.83 -1.51 -2.90
C LEU A 125 -1.33 -2.93 -2.57
N LYS A 126 -0.73 -3.97 -3.16
CA LYS A 126 -1.09 -5.38 -2.86
C LYS A 126 -0.87 -5.73 -1.40
N LYS A 127 0.23 -5.25 -0.79
CA LYS A 127 0.49 -5.44 0.65
C LYS A 127 -0.62 -4.82 1.48
N LYS A 128 -1.03 -3.59 1.16
CA LYS A 128 -2.11 -2.87 1.86
C LYS A 128 -3.46 -3.58 1.72
N GLN A 129 -3.80 -4.07 0.53
CA GLN A 129 -5.03 -4.85 0.30
C GLN A 129 -5.08 -6.13 1.13
N LYS A 130 -3.96 -6.85 1.23
CA LYS A 130 -3.85 -8.06 2.07
C LYS A 130 -3.97 -7.74 3.56
N GLU A 131 -3.43 -6.61 3.99
CA GLU A 131 -3.59 -6.14 5.38
C GLU A 131 -5.06 -5.79 5.66
N TYR A 132 -5.69 -5.04 4.76
CA TYR A 132 -7.10 -4.68 4.87
C TYR A 132 -8.03 -5.90 4.89
N SER A 133 -7.78 -6.90 4.04
CA SER A 133 -8.59 -8.13 4.04
C SER A 133 -8.44 -8.94 5.33
N LYS A 134 -7.22 -9.03 5.88
CA LYS A 134 -6.98 -9.65 7.19
C LYS A 134 -7.70 -8.90 8.31
N GLU A 135 -7.67 -7.58 8.30
CA GLU A 135 -8.36 -6.76 9.30
C GLU A 135 -9.86 -7.02 9.26
N ARG A 136 -10.47 -7.03 8.07
CA ARG A 136 -11.91 -7.33 7.92
C ARG A 136 -12.28 -8.73 8.43
N VAL A 137 -11.45 -9.72 8.17
CA VAL A 137 -11.63 -11.08 8.69
C VAL A 137 -11.54 -11.05 10.22
N ARG A 138 -10.53 -10.37 10.80
CA ARG A 138 -10.38 -10.22 12.24
C ARG A 138 -11.57 -9.52 12.88
N GLU A 139 -12.06 -8.42 12.31
CA GLU A 139 -13.23 -7.68 12.80
C GLU A 139 -14.50 -8.55 12.76
N ARG A 140 -14.70 -9.30 11.66
CA ARG A 140 -15.81 -10.26 11.54
C ARG A 140 -15.74 -11.32 12.62
N TRP A 141 -14.55 -11.89 12.85
CA TRP A 141 -14.31 -12.87 13.92
C TRP A 141 -14.57 -12.28 15.31
N GLN A 142 -14.06 -11.09 15.60
CA GLN A 142 -14.30 -10.42 16.87
C GLN A 142 -15.79 -10.12 17.10
N ARG A 143 -16.53 -9.73 16.05
CA ARG A 143 -17.97 -9.51 16.14
C ARG A 143 -18.74 -10.81 16.37
N PHE A 144 -18.35 -11.89 15.70
CA PHE A 144 -18.88 -13.22 15.96
C PHE A 144 -18.64 -13.62 17.42
N LEU A 145 -17.40 -13.54 17.91
CA LEU A 145 -17.07 -13.86 19.30
C LEU A 145 -17.88 -13.02 20.29
N ARG A 146 -17.96 -11.69 20.12
CA ARG A 146 -18.78 -10.82 20.99
C ARG A 146 -20.27 -11.15 20.95
N GLY A 147 -20.78 -11.58 19.80
CA GLY A 147 -22.19 -11.94 19.61
C GLY A 147 -22.51 -13.37 19.96
N THR A 148 -21.51 -14.22 20.16
CA THR A 148 -21.68 -15.66 20.40
C THR A 148 -21.20 -16.06 21.79
N VAL A 149 -20.35 -15.28 22.47
CA VAL A 149 -19.72 -15.68 23.72
C VAL A 149 -20.22 -14.86 24.92
N TYR A 150 -20.60 -15.53 26.01
CA TYR A 150 -20.78 -14.94 27.34
C TYR A 150 -19.63 -15.37 28.26
N THR A 151 -19.00 -14.41 28.94
CA THR A 151 -17.99 -14.65 29.98
C THR A 151 -18.70 -14.75 31.33
N SER A 152 -18.87 -15.95 31.88
CA SER A 152 -19.05 -16.07 33.33
C SER A 152 -17.66 -16.09 33.97
N SER A 153 -17.54 -15.51 35.16
CA SER A 153 -16.28 -15.30 35.88
C SER A 153 -15.42 -16.57 35.97
N GLY A 154 -14.22 -16.52 35.36
CA GLY A 154 -13.19 -17.56 35.42
C GLY A 154 -12.96 -18.25 34.07
N ASP A 155 -11.99 -17.73 33.29
CA ASP A 155 -11.24 -18.31 32.14
C ASP A 155 -11.97 -19.18 31.10
N THR A 156 -13.31 -19.25 31.15
CA THR A 156 -14.13 -20.15 30.35
C THR A 156 -15.11 -19.32 29.52
N LEU A 157 -15.01 -19.43 28.19
CA LEU A 157 -15.90 -18.75 27.26
C LEU A 157 -17.02 -19.71 26.84
N TYR A 158 -18.28 -19.37 27.13
CA TYR A 158 -19.44 -20.16 26.72
C TYR A 158 -20.05 -19.57 25.44
N THR A 159 -20.35 -20.40 24.44
CA THR A 159 -21.12 -19.94 23.28
C THR A 159 -22.63 -19.97 23.52
N ILE A 160 -23.39 -19.18 22.76
CA ILE A 160 -24.87 -19.16 22.76
C ILE A 160 -25.47 -20.55 22.47
N THR A 161 -24.73 -21.42 21.77
CA THR A 161 -25.15 -22.80 21.48
C THR A 161 -24.80 -23.79 22.60
N GLY A 162 -24.32 -23.30 23.75
CA GLY A 162 -23.91 -24.14 24.88
C GLY A 162 -22.58 -24.87 24.70
N SER A 163 -21.82 -24.55 23.64
CA SER A 163 -20.48 -25.10 23.42
C SER A 163 -19.43 -24.28 24.16
N VAL A 164 -18.51 -24.94 24.85
CA VAL A 164 -17.43 -24.27 25.58
C VAL A 164 -16.25 -24.04 24.62
N ILE A 165 -15.83 -22.78 24.45
CA ILE A 165 -14.56 -22.44 23.80
C ILE A 165 -13.55 -22.17 24.91
N ILE A 166 -12.55 -23.04 25.05
CA ILE A 166 -11.44 -22.79 25.97
C ILE A 166 -10.43 -21.91 25.23
N ALA A 167 -10.27 -20.66 25.67
CA ALA A 167 -9.18 -19.81 25.21
C ALA A 167 -7.88 -20.29 25.87
N TRP A 168 -7.08 -21.06 25.13
CA TRP A 168 -5.79 -21.52 25.61
C TRP A 168 -4.82 -20.34 25.77
N HIS A 169 -4.48 -19.99 27.01
CA HIS A 169 -3.31 -19.18 27.33
C HIS A 169 -2.13 -20.13 27.56
N GLU A 170 -1.46 -20.59 26.49
CA GLU A 170 -0.32 -21.49 26.63
C GLU A 170 0.95 -20.75 27.07
N ASN A 171 1.44 -21.15 28.24
CA ASN A 171 2.83 -20.98 28.67
C ASN A 171 3.72 -21.92 27.82
N PRO A 172 4.75 -21.43 27.11
CA PRO A 172 5.34 -22.13 25.96
C PRO A 172 6.26 -23.34 26.26
N GLU A 173 6.27 -23.92 27.47
CA GLU A 173 7.28 -24.93 27.85
C GLU A 173 6.81 -26.40 27.90
N SER A 174 5.58 -26.74 27.54
CA SER A 174 5.14 -28.14 27.62
C SER A 174 4.06 -28.52 26.61
N VAL A 175 4.43 -28.79 25.36
CA VAL A 175 3.49 -29.41 24.41
C VAL A 175 4.17 -30.48 23.55
N ASP A 176 3.73 -31.72 23.77
CA ASP A 176 4.06 -32.95 23.05
C ASP A 176 3.42 -32.99 21.65
N SER A 177 4.08 -33.73 20.77
CA SER A 177 3.82 -33.93 19.33
C SER A 177 2.37 -34.30 18.97
N ASP A 178 1.63 -34.95 19.87
CA ASP A 178 0.26 -35.40 19.65
C ASP A 178 -0.79 -34.26 19.72
N GLN A 179 -0.45 -33.13 20.35
CA GLN A 179 -1.34 -31.95 20.42
C GLN A 179 -1.36 -31.13 19.13
N ARG A 180 -0.35 -31.29 18.26
CA ARG A 180 -0.31 -30.60 16.96
C ARG A 180 -1.43 -31.07 16.02
N ALA A 181 -1.83 -32.34 16.11
CA ALA A 181 -2.93 -32.90 15.33
C ALA A 181 -4.32 -32.38 15.77
N ARG A 182 -4.51 -32.09 17.06
CA ARG A 182 -5.77 -31.52 17.58
C ARG A 182 -5.94 -30.04 17.22
N ALA A 183 -4.83 -29.30 17.07
CA ALA A 183 -4.86 -27.93 16.55
C ALA A 183 -5.26 -27.86 15.07
N GLU A 184 -4.88 -28.85 14.26
CA GLU A 184 -5.30 -28.92 12.85
C GLU A 184 -6.79 -29.26 12.68
N ILE A 185 -7.38 -30.08 13.56
CA ILE A 185 -8.81 -30.43 13.50
C ILE A 185 -9.71 -29.21 13.78
N MET A 186 -9.27 -28.25 14.59
CA MET A 186 -9.98 -26.99 14.85
C MET A 186 -9.89 -25.97 13.71
N SER A 187 -9.17 -26.27 12.63
CA SER A 187 -9.17 -25.46 11.41
C SER A 187 -10.26 -25.87 10.40
N PHE A 188 -10.86 -27.07 10.55
CA PHE A 188 -11.82 -27.61 9.59
C PHE A 188 -13.30 -27.42 9.97
N VAL A 189 -13.63 -27.11 11.22
CA VAL A 189 -15.03 -27.05 11.70
C VAL A 189 -15.59 -25.61 11.74
N ALA A 190 -14.80 -24.60 11.36
CA ALA A 190 -15.20 -23.18 11.43
C ALA A 190 -15.29 -22.47 10.07
N TRP A 191 -15.47 -23.23 8.98
CA TRP A 191 -15.90 -22.68 7.68
C TRP A 191 -17.34 -23.11 7.39
N PRO A 192 -18.34 -22.23 7.61
CA PRO A 192 -19.56 -22.28 6.84
C PRO A 192 -19.37 -21.44 5.56
N PHE A 193 -19.74 -22.05 4.44
CA PHE A 193 -19.96 -21.50 3.09
C PHE A 193 -19.99 -19.97 2.93
#